data_AF-A0A519RS94-F1
#
_entry.id   AF-A0A519RS94-F1
#
_cell.length_a   1.000
_cell.length_b   1.000
_cell.length_c   1.000
_cell.angle_alpha   90.00
_cell.angle_beta   90.00
_cell.angle_gamma   90.00
#
_symmetry.space_group_name_H-M   'P 1'
#
loop_
_entity.id
_entity.type
_entity.pdbx_description
1 polymer ?
#
loop_
_entity_poly.entity_id
_entity_poly.type
_entity_poly.pdbx_seq_one_letter_code
_entity_poly.pdbx_strand_id
1 'polypeptide(L)'
;MKRVKLFSAILILAVLIVIIYLNFKEDTKSKAIFNTDRSYNIGCKLAYSLSHGLSGTDYLLQDKFIYVKDFQNQQIIKTNYKLQTLARYGSRGEGPMENLLIKGFDVDGDHYRTIDAQKNTISKISFDGKLMYTYKSKEPISAGSFIDGDAVIIKTAKDGFGREKIKFSVIDSNSVKEIDLPNVFPKKENSHWIYDGFFSKTTDRGCIYTTFF
;
A
#
# COMPACT_ATOMS: atom_id res chain seq x y z
N MET A 1 21.38 -45.08 29.71
CA MET A 1 20.24 -44.53 28.93
C MET A 1 20.11 -42.99 28.96
N LYS A 2 20.16 -42.31 30.11
CA LYS A 2 19.97 -40.84 30.17
C LYS A 2 21.06 -40.02 29.43
N ARG A 3 22.34 -40.44 29.49
CA ARG A 3 23.45 -39.74 28.81
C ARG A 3 23.36 -39.77 27.28
N VAL A 4 22.88 -40.87 26.70
CA VAL A 4 22.70 -41.00 25.24
C VAL A 4 21.61 -40.05 24.75
N LYS A 5 20.49 -39.94 25.48
CA LYS A 5 19.40 -39.00 25.15
C LYS A 5 19.83 -37.53 25.24
N LEU A 6 20.67 -37.19 26.22
CA LEU A 6 21.20 -35.83 26.36
C LEU A 6 22.14 -35.46 25.19
N PHE A 7 23.01 -36.40 24.78
CA PHE A 7 23.90 -36.18 23.65
C PHE A 7 23.15 -35.98 22.34
N SER A 8 22.12 -36.81 22.09
CA SER A 8 21.25 -36.64 20.91
C SER A 8 20.50 -35.30 20.91
N ALA A 9 20.01 -34.85 22.07
CA ALA A 9 19.33 -33.56 22.18
C ALA A 9 20.26 -32.37 21.88
N ILE A 10 21.50 -32.43 22.36
CA ILE A 10 22.52 -31.40 22.08
C ILE A 10 22.86 -31.37 20.58
N LEU A 11 22.97 -32.53 19.94
CA LEU A 11 23.25 -32.62 18.51
C LEU A 11 22.12 -32.01 17.67
N ILE A 12 20.87 -32.32 18.02
CA ILE A 12 19.69 -31.76 17.34
C ILE A 12 19.63 -30.24 17.52
N LEU A 13 19.90 -29.74 18.73
CA LEU A 13 19.91 -28.30 18.99
C LEU A 13 21.03 -27.59 18.20
N ALA A 14 22.22 -28.18 18.12
CA ALA A 14 23.31 -27.63 17.33
C ALA A 14 22.96 -27.55 15.83
N VAL A 15 22.32 -28.60 15.29
CA VAL A 15 21.85 -28.60 13.90
C VAL A 15 20.78 -27.52 13.67
N LEU A 16 19.82 -27.36 14.59
CA LEU A 16 18.82 -26.31 14.50
C LEU A 16 19.44 -24.90 14.54
N ILE A 17 20.43 -24.67 15.41
CA ILE A 17 21.16 -23.40 15.47
C ILE A 17 21.88 -23.12 14.14
N VAL A 18 22.50 -24.13 13.53
CA VAL A 18 23.16 -23.97 12.21
C VAL A 18 22.14 -23.67 11.12
N ILE A 19 20.98 -24.35 11.10
CA ILE A 19 19.91 -24.09 10.12
C ILE A 19 19.36 -22.67 10.30
N ILE A 20 19.13 -22.23 11.54
CA ILE A 20 18.69 -20.86 11.84
C ILE A 20 19.78 -19.87 11.38
N TYR A 21 21.03 -20.09 11.75
CA TYR A 21 22.13 -19.21 11.34
C TYR A 21 22.23 -19.11 9.83
N LEU A 22 22.13 -20.22 9.08
CA LEU A 22 22.20 -20.20 7.62
C LEU A 22 20.99 -19.53 6.96
N ASN A 23 19.78 -19.65 7.53
CA ASN A 23 18.58 -18.99 7.02
C ASN A 23 18.53 -17.49 7.36
N PHE A 24 19.11 -17.07 8.48
CA PHE A 24 19.15 -15.67 8.92
C PHE A 24 20.50 -14.98 8.64
N LYS A 25 21.45 -15.66 8.00
CA LYS A 25 22.71 -15.05 7.60
C LYS A 25 22.41 -14.04 6.50
N GLU A 26 22.47 -12.77 6.88
CA GLU A 26 22.29 -11.63 5.99
C GLU A 26 23.11 -11.80 4.70
N ASP A 27 22.45 -11.70 3.53
CA ASP A 27 23.11 -11.85 2.25
C ASP A 27 23.98 -10.62 1.95
N THR A 28 25.21 -10.68 2.44
CA THR A 28 26.22 -9.64 2.20
C THR A 28 26.61 -9.50 0.73
N LYS A 29 26.28 -10.45 -0.16
CA LYS A 29 26.57 -10.32 -1.61
C LYS A 29 25.72 -9.22 -2.27
N SER A 30 24.55 -8.95 -1.69
CA SER A 30 23.61 -7.93 -2.14
C SER A 30 23.86 -6.56 -1.48
N LYS A 31 24.90 -6.45 -0.64
CA LYS A 31 25.21 -5.21 0.08
C LYS A 31 25.82 -4.19 -0.89
N ALA A 32 25.08 -3.12 -1.16
CA ALA A 32 25.64 -1.92 -1.77
C ALA A 32 26.56 -1.23 -0.76
N ILE A 33 27.89 -1.40 -0.93
CA ILE A 33 28.88 -0.67 -0.15
C ILE A 33 29.14 0.66 -0.86
N PHE A 34 28.69 1.75 -0.26
CA PHE A 34 29.01 3.09 -0.72
C PHE A 34 30.37 3.49 -0.15
N ASN A 35 31.41 3.48 -0.99
CA ASN A 35 32.80 3.79 -0.58
C ASN A 35 33.08 5.29 -0.36
N THR A 36 32.04 6.12 -0.35
CA THR A 36 32.13 7.57 -0.21
C THR A 36 30.93 8.04 0.60
N ASP A 37 31.16 8.91 1.57
CA ASP A 37 30.07 9.62 2.25
C ASP A 37 29.23 10.37 1.22
N ARG A 38 27.96 10.00 1.10
CA ARG A 38 26.99 10.73 0.27
C ARG A 38 26.22 11.67 1.17
N SER A 39 26.66 12.93 1.24
CA SER A 39 25.84 13.99 1.83
C SER A 39 24.80 14.44 0.81
N TYR A 40 23.53 14.10 1.01
CA TYR A 40 22.44 14.71 0.26
C TYR A 40 22.07 16.00 0.97
N ASN A 41 22.43 17.14 0.37
CA ASN A 41 21.90 18.42 0.81
C ASN A 41 20.47 18.56 0.25
N ILE A 42 19.51 17.93 0.92
CA ILE A 42 18.10 18.18 0.67
C ILE A 42 17.85 19.57 1.24
N GLY A 43 17.92 20.59 0.38
CA GLY A 43 17.57 21.96 0.75
C GLY A 43 16.09 22.02 1.14
N CYS A 44 15.79 21.71 2.40
CA CYS A 44 14.46 21.85 2.96
C CYS A 44 14.17 23.34 3.11
N LYS A 45 13.56 23.91 2.08
CA LYS A 45 13.21 25.34 2.07
C LYS A 45 12.05 25.65 3.03
N LEU A 46 11.28 24.64 3.43
CA LEU A 46 10.03 24.82 4.15
C LEU A 46 9.62 23.52 4.85
N ALA A 47 9.33 23.59 6.15
CA ALA A 47 8.79 22.49 6.93
C ALA A 47 7.49 22.94 7.62
N TYR A 48 6.45 22.13 7.50
CA TYR A 48 5.16 22.35 8.14
C TYR A 48 4.72 21.07 8.85
N SER A 49 4.11 21.20 10.01
CA SER A 49 3.55 20.08 10.78
C SER A 49 2.03 20.11 10.72
N LEU A 50 1.41 18.99 10.37
CA LEU A 50 -0.02 18.75 10.59
C LEU A 50 -0.21 18.10 11.97
N SER A 51 -1.18 18.57 12.74
CA SER A 51 -1.46 18.11 14.12
C SER A 51 -2.17 16.75 14.20
N HIS A 52 -2.04 15.91 13.18
CA HIS A 52 -2.72 14.62 13.09
C HIS A 52 -1.77 13.52 12.62
N GLY A 53 -2.01 12.29 13.07
CA GLY A 53 -1.24 11.12 12.65
C GLY A 53 -1.44 10.85 11.16
N LEU A 54 -0.57 11.42 10.33
CA LEU A 54 -0.49 11.10 8.91
C LEU A 54 0.22 9.76 8.75
N SER A 55 -0.31 8.86 7.92
CA SER A 55 0.52 7.75 7.43
C SER A 55 1.40 8.32 6.32
N GLY A 56 2.71 8.30 6.50
CA GLY A 56 3.70 9.04 5.70
C GLY A 56 3.83 8.70 4.21
N THR A 57 2.88 7.97 3.60
CA THR A 57 2.98 7.47 2.23
C THR A 57 1.89 7.97 1.28
N ASP A 58 0.81 8.57 1.78
CA ASP A 58 -0.37 8.84 0.95
C ASP A 58 -0.73 10.34 0.99
N TYR A 59 0.02 11.16 0.26
CA TYR A 59 -0.42 12.49 -0.13
C TYR A 59 -0.52 12.58 -1.65
N LEU A 60 -1.48 13.36 -2.14
CA LEU A 60 -1.67 13.62 -3.55
C LEU A 60 -1.55 15.12 -3.80
N LEU A 61 -0.69 15.47 -4.75
CA LEU A 61 -0.61 16.82 -5.30
C LEU A 61 -1.49 16.89 -6.54
N GLN A 62 -2.49 17.75 -6.50
CA GLN A 62 -3.33 18.03 -7.66
C GLN A 62 -3.65 19.51 -7.72
N ASP A 63 -3.43 20.09 -8.89
CA ASP A 63 -3.48 21.52 -9.17
C ASP A 63 -2.61 22.34 -8.18
N LYS A 64 -3.27 22.97 -7.20
CA LYS A 64 -2.66 23.84 -6.18
C LYS A 64 -2.94 23.37 -4.75
N PHE A 65 -3.38 22.13 -4.59
CA PHE A 65 -3.79 21.58 -3.31
C PHE A 65 -3.00 20.33 -2.96
N ILE A 66 -2.88 20.09 -1.66
CA ILE A 66 -2.34 18.85 -1.11
C ILE A 66 -3.51 18.12 -0.46
N TYR A 67 -3.78 16.91 -0.94
CA TYR A 67 -4.75 16.01 -0.34
C TYR A 67 -4.00 14.99 0.50
N VAL A 68 -4.47 14.76 1.73
CA VAL A 68 -3.78 13.91 2.69
C VAL A 68 -4.77 12.94 3.31
N LYS A 69 -4.38 11.68 3.45
CA LYS A 69 -5.14 10.71 4.22
C LYS A 69 -4.95 10.93 5.73
N ASP A 70 -6.03 11.22 6.42
CA ASP A 70 -6.08 11.20 7.88
C ASP A 70 -6.38 9.78 8.35
N PHE A 71 -5.33 9.06 8.75
CA PHE A 71 -5.42 7.65 9.13
C PHE A 71 -6.24 7.43 10.41
N GLN A 72 -6.30 8.39 11.33
CA GLN A 72 -7.07 8.22 12.55
C GLN A 72 -8.57 8.31 12.24
N ASN A 73 -8.96 9.35 11.49
CA ASN A 73 -10.36 9.63 11.21
C ASN A 73 -10.89 8.98 9.91
N GLN A 74 -10.02 8.32 9.14
CA GLN A 74 -10.37 7.61 7.90
C GLN A 74 -11.08 8.54 6.90
N GLN A 75 -10.50 9.72 6.72
CA GLN A 75 -11.01 10.80 5.86
C GLN A 75 -9.87 11.37 5.01
N ILE A 76 -10.23 12.11 3.97
CA ILE A 76 -9.28 12.86 3.14
C ILE A 76 -9.35 14.33 3.57
N ILE A 77 -8.20 14.94 3.81
CA ILE A 77 -8.07 16.36 4.13
C ILE A 77 -7.51 17.09 2.92
N LYS A 78 -8.21 18.11 2.45
CA LYS A 78 -7.69 19.05 1.43
C LYS A 78 -7.04 20.22 2.12
N THR A 79 -5.80 20.52 1.73
CA THR A 79 -5.00 21.61 2.29
C THR A 79 -4.37 22.46 1.19
N ASN A 80 -3.94 23.67 1.54
CA ASN A 80 -3.04 24.45 0.69
C ASN A 80 -1.56 24.08 0.95
N TYR A 81 -0.62 24.66 0.20
CA TYR A 81 0.82 24.41 0.39
C TYR A 81 1.40 24.86 1.74
N LYS A 82 0.62 25.59 2.54
CA LYS A 82 0.96 25.94 3.93
C LYS A 82 0.36 24.94 4.94
N LEU A 83 -0.18 23.81 4.45
CA LEU A 83 -0.90 22.78 5.21
C LEU A 83 -2.10 23.29 6.01
N GLN A 84 -2.67 24.44 5.63
CA GLN A 84 -3.93 24.90 6.21
C GLN A 84 -5.07 24.06 5.66
N THR A 85 -5.89 23.50 6.57
CA THR A 85 -7.05 22.69 6.20
C THR A 85 -8.12 23.56 5.55
N LEU A 86 -8.55 23.17 4.35
CA LEU A 86 -9.59 23.83 3.57
C LEU A 86 -10.91 23.05 3.60
N ALA A 87 -10.82 21.71 3.57
CA ALA A 87 -11.99 20.82 3.59
C ALA A 87 -11.61 19.43 4.10
N ARG A 88 -12.63 18.67 4.51
CA ARG A 88 -12.53 17.26 4.93
C ARG A 88 -13.61 16.45 4.21
N TYR A 89 -13.27 15.23 3.80
CA TYR A 89 -14.14 14.38 3.00
C TYR A 89 -14.18 12.96 3.56
N GLY A 90 -15.40 12.45 3.77
CA GLY A 90 -15.65 11.19 4.45
C GLY A 90 -15.50 11.27 5.97
N SER A 91 -15.74 10.14 6.63
CA SER A 91 -15.63 9.96 8.07
C SER A 91 -15.36 8.49 8.38
N ARG A 92 -14.95 8.20 9.61
CA ARG A 92 -14.86 6.82 10.09
C ARG A 92 -16.27 6.23 10.24
N GLY A 93 -16.53 5.10 9.61
CA GLY A 93 -17.81 4.39 9.76
C GLY A 93 -18.08 3.34 8.68
N GLU A 94 -19.24 2.70 8.79
CA GLU A 94 -19.70 1.62 7.89
C GLU A 94 -20.56 2.12 6.74
N GLY A 95 -21.06 3.36 6.81
CA GLY A 95 -21.97 3.95 5.85
C GLY A 95 -21.41 4.03 4.42
N PRO A 96 -22.26 4.25 3.41
CA PRO A 96 -21.85 4.22 1.99
C PRO A 96 -20.79 5.25 1.59
N MET A 97 -20.62 6.32 2.38
CA MET A 97 -19.62 7.39 2.17
C MET A 97 -18.58 7.45 3.30
N GLU A 98 -18.62 6.47 4.21
CA GLU A 98 -17.74 6.35 5.37
C GLU A 98 -16.71 5.24 5.13
N ASN A 99 -15.57 5.33 5.81
CA ASN A 99 -14.46 4.39 5.66
C ASN A 99 -14.01 3.85 7.03
N LEU A 100 -13.50 2.64 7.07
CA LEU A 100 -12.88 2.02 8.24
C LEU A 100 -11.36 1.93 8.09
N LEU A 101 -10.86 1.67 6.89
CA LEU A 101 -9.42 1.56 6.63
C LEU A 101 -9.04 1.91 5.19
N ILE A 102 -8.82 3.20 4.93
CA ILE A 102 -8.31 3.71 3.66
C ILE A 102 -6.84 3.26 3.48
N LYS A 103 -6.64 2.37 2.50
CA LYS A 103 -5.32 1.88 2.04
C LYS A 103 -4.89 2.46 0.68
N GLY A 104 -5.76 3.23 0.05
CA GLY A 104 -5.46 4.01 -1.15
C GLY A 104 -6.53 5.06 -1.37
N PHE A 105 -6.17 6.21 -1.93
CA PHE A 105 -7.13 7.22 -2.37
C PHE A 105 -6.60 7.94 -3.62
N ASP A 106 -7.50 8.55 -4.37
CA ASP A 106 -7.17 9.42 -5.49
C ASP A 106 -8.17 10.57 -5.59
N VAL A 107 -7.80 11.62 -6.30
CA VAL A 107 -8.68 12.74 -6.62
C VAL A 107 -8.67 12.95 -8.14
N ASP A 108 -9.85 13.13 -8.70
CA ASP A 108 -10.06 13.30 -10.13
C ASP A 108 -11.15 14.32 -10.37
N GLY A 109 -10.76 15.51 -10.82
CA GLY A 109 -11.65 16.65 -10.99
C GLY A 109 -12.36 17.03 -9.68
N ASP A 110 -13.69 16.92 -9.70
CA ASP A 110 -14.62 17.21 -8.60
C ASP A 110 -14.94 15.98 -7.72
N HIS A 111 -14.23 14.87 -7.92
CA HIS A 111 -14.44 13.61 -7.20
C HIS A 111 -13.20 13.17 -6.43
N TYR A 112 -13.44 12.43 -5.34
CA TYR A 112 -12.42 11.62 -4.68
C TYR A 112 -12.81 10.15 -4.68
N ARG A 113 -11.80 9.31 -4.58
CA ARG A 113 -11.94 7.87 -4.52
C ARG A 113 -11.21 7.28 -3.34
N THR A 114 -11.77 6.25 -2.74
CA THR A 114 -11.14 5.53 -1.62
C THR A 114 -11.11 4.03 -1.88
N ILE A 115 -10.05 3.39 -1.43
CA ILE A 115 -9.92 1.94 -1.32
C ILE A 115 -9.92 1.61 0.16
N ASP A 116 -11.03 1.04 0.63
CA ASP A 116 -11.19 0.60 2.00
C ASP A 116 -10.86 -0.89 2.12
N ALA A 117 -9.74 -1.20 2.77
CA ALA A 117 -9.26 -2.57 2.94
C ALA A 117 -10.03 -3.35 4.01
N GLN A 118 -10.67 -2.68 4.96
CA GLN A 118 -11.46 -3.36 5.98
C GLN A 118 -12.88 -3.62 5.48
N LYS A 119 -13.46 -2.67 4.74
CA LYS A 119 -14.74 -2.85 4.05
C LYS A 119 -14.58 -3.62 2.74
N ASN A 120 -13.37 -3.85 2.23
CA ASN A 120 -13.13 -4.42 0.89
C ASN A 120 -13.90 -3.67 -0.20
N THR A 121 -13.98 -2.34 -0.09
CA THR A 121 -14.76 -1.50 -1.00
C THR A 121 -13.90 -0.47 -1.70
N ILE A 122 -14.32 -0.13 -2.91
CA ILE A 122 -13.80 1.01 -3.67
C ILE A 122 -14.97 1.94 -3.93
N SER A 123 -14.83 3.21 -3.55
CA SER A 123 -15.90 4.19 -3.68
C SER A 123 -15.42 5.40 -4.48
N LYS A 124 -16.31 5.98 -5.29
CA LYS A 124 -16.13 7.29 -5.94
C LYS A 124 -17.24 8.22 -5.45
N ILE A 125 -16.85 9.36 -4.90
CA ILE A 125 -17.74 10.31 -4.25
C ILE A 125 -17.36 11.70 -4.73
N SER A 126 -18.35 12.52 -5.11
CA SER A 126 -18.10 13.91 -5.45
C SER A 126 -17.82 14.75 -4.19
N PHE A 127 -17.08 15.84 -4.33
CA PHE A 127 -16.74 16.70 -3.20
C PHE A 127 -17.95 17.44 -2.58
N ASP A 128 -19.10 17.46 -3.25
CA ASP A 128 -20.39 17.93 -2.70
C ASP A 128 -21.15 16.83 -1.93
N GLY A 129 -20.60 15.62 -1.80
CA GLY A 129 -21.13 14.55 -0.96
C GLY A 129 -22.12 13.62 -1.66
N LYS A 130 -22.07 13.50 -2.99
CA LYS A 130 -22.88 12.53 -3.74
C LYS A 130 -22.06 11.27 -4.04
N LEU A 131 -22.59 10.11 -3.63
CA LEU A 131 -22.00 8.82 -3.98
C LEU A 131 -22.23 8.52 -5.46
N MET A 132 -21.16 8.34 -6.23
CA MET A 132 -21.23 7.93 -7.65
C MET A 132 -21.36 6.41 -7.75
N TYR A 133 -20.44 5.68 -7.12
CA TYR A 133 -20.48 4.23 -7.03
C TYR A 133 -19.73 3.72 -5.81
N THR A 134 -20.09 2.50 -5.40
CA THR A 134 -19.30 1.66 -4.50
C THR A 134 -19.21 0.27 -5.10
N TYR A 135 -18.00 -0.25 -5.22
CA TYR A 135 -17.73 -1.62 -5.62
C TYR A 135 -17.22 -2.41 -4.44
N LYS A 136 -17.82 -3.57 -4.16
CA LYS A 136 -17.36 -4.52 -3.13
C LYS A 136 -16.51 -5.59 -3.81
N SER A 137 -15.23 -5.65 -3.48
CA SER A 137 -14.33 -6.71 -3.94
C SER A 137 -14.78 -8.06 -3.39
N LYS A 138 -14.71 -9.09 -4.25
CA LYS A 138 -15.00 -10.48 -3.87
C LYS A 138 -13.94 -11.07 -2.95
N GLU A 139 -12.72 -10.56 -3.03
CA GLU A 139 -11.56 -11.01 -2.27
C GLU A 139 -11.10 -9.91 -1.30
N PRO A 140 -10.48 -10.25 -0.14
CA PRO A 140 -9.97 -9.26 0.79
C PRO A 140 -8.91 -8.35 0.15
N ILE A 141 -9.08 -7.04 0.29
CA ILE A 141 -8.14 -6.02 -0.21
C ILE A 141 -7.09 -5.77 0.88
N SER A 142 -5.81 -5.79 0.50
CA SER A 142 -4.69 -5.48 1.38
C SER A 142 -4.08 -4.11 1.10
N ALA A 143 -4.06 -3.69 -0.16
CA ALA A 143 -3.62 -2.38 -0.64
C ALA A 143 -4.14 -2.14 -2.07
N GLY A 144 -3.94 -0.95 -2.63
CA GLY A 144 -4.25 -0.65 -4.03
C GLY A 144 -3.93 0.79 -4.42
N SER A 145 -4.08 1.11 -5.70
CA SER A 145 -3.92 2.45 -6.26
C SER A 145 -4.79 2.62 -7.51
N PHE A 146 -5.03 3.87 -7.88
CA PHE A 146 -5.85 4.24 -9.05
C PHE A 146 -4.95 4.51 -10.25
N ILE A 147 -5.35 4.02 -11.42
CA ILE A 147 -4.70 4.20 -12.73
C ILE A 147 -5.68 4.99 -13.60
N ASP A 148 -5.13 5.84 -14.48
CA ASP A 148 -5.82 6.64 -15.49
C ASP A 148 -7.37 6.63 -15.48
N GLY A 149 -7.97 7.77 -15.15
CA GLY A 149 -9.43 7.89 -15.09
C GLY A 149 -9.99 6.95 -14.05
N ASP A 150 -10.60 5.85 -14.45
CA ASP A 150 -11.40 4.97 -13.60
C ASP A 150 -10.76 3.63 -13.24
N ALA A 151 -9.63 3.28 -13.87
CA ALA A 151 -8.97 2.03 -13.58
C ALA A 151 -8.45 2.00 -12.14
N VAL A 152 -8.54 0.83 -11.50
CA VAL A 152 -8.00 0.61 -10.17
C VAL A 152 -7.10 -0.61 -10.26
N ILE A 153 -6.02 -0.61 -9.52
CA ILE A 153 -5.24 -1.81 -9.24
C ILE A 153 -5.35 -2.06 -7.75
N ILE A 154 -5.87 -3.23 -7.39
CA ILE A 154 -5.91 -3.70 -6.02
C ILE A 154 -4.92 -4.84 -5.84
N LYS A 155 -4.46 -5.01 -4.60
CA LYS A 155 -3.71 -6.16 -4.11
C LYS A 155 -4.65 -6.92 -3.20
N THR A 156 -5.13 -8.09 -3.64
CA THR A 156 -5.95 -8.96 -2.82
C THR A 156 -5.13 -10.08 -2.19
N ALA A 157 -5.60 -10.64 -1.08
CA ALA A 157 -4.97 -11.78 -0.40
C ALA A 157 -6.04 -12.74 0.13
N LYS A 158 -5.96 -14.02 -0.26
CA LYS A 158 -6.95 -15.04 0.13
C LYS A 158 -6.87 -15.47 1.59
N ASP A 159 -5.71 -15.33 2.23
CA ASP A 159 -5.43 -15.90 3.55
C ASP A 159 -5.04 -14.86 4.62
N GLY A 160 -5.02 -13.57 4.29
CA GLY A 160 -4.61 -12.49 5.21
C GLY A 160 -3.10 -12.46 5.52
N PHE A 161 -2.30 -13.38 5.00
CA PHE A 161 -0.86 -13.52 5.28
C PHE A 161 0.04 -13.40 4.04
N GLY A 162 -0.50 -12.86 2.94
CA GLY A 162 0.31 -12.32 1.83
C GLY A 162 0.93 -13.37 0.91
N ARG A 163 0.53 -14.64 1.00
CA ARG A 163 1.06 -15.69 0.14
C ARG A 163 0.00 -16.05 -0.89
N GLU A 164 0.30 -15.74 -2.14
CA GLU A 164 -0.40 -16.26 -3.32
C GLU A 164 -1.75 -15.60 -3.68
N LYS A 165 -1.66 -14.36 -4.17
CA LYS A 165 -2.12 -13.94 -5.51
C LYS A 165 -2.40 -12.44 -5.47
N ILE A 166 -1.41 -11.65 -5.85
CA ILE A 166 -1.66 -10.26 -6.21
C ILE A 166 -2.55 -10.30 -7.46
N LYS A 167 -3.85 -10.09 -7.26
CA LYS A 167 -4.82 -10.00 -8.34
C LYS A 167 -5.05 -8.54 -8.67
N PHE A 168 -4.65 -8.16 -9.88
CA PHE A 168 -4.94 -6.84 -10.42
C PHE A 168 -6.27 -6.85 -11.14
N SER A 169 -7.13 -5.92 -10.76
CA SER A 169 -8.49 -5.84 -11.25
C SER A 169 -8.80 -4.43 -11.68
N VAL A 170 -8.81 -4.18 -13.00
CA VAL A 170 -9.29 -2.90 -13.53
C VAL A 170 -10.80 -2.85 -13.33
N ILE A 171 -11.28 -1.79 -12.70
CA ILE A 171 -12.70 -1.48 -12.60
C ILE A 171 -12.98 -0.40 -13.63
N ASP A 172 -13.77 -0.70 -14.64
CA ASP A 172 -14.38 0.34 -15.46
C ASP A 172 -15.54 0.97 -14.67
N SER A 173 -15.47 2.27 -14.39
CA SER A 173 -16.50 2.98 -13.61
C SER A 173 -17.88 2.94 -14.25
N ASN A 174 -17.96 2.76 -15.57
CA ASN A 174 -19.21 2.76 -16.31
C ASN A 174 -19.89 1.38 -16.29
N SER A 175 -19.10 0.31 -16.19
CA SER A 175 -19.62 -1.06 -16.22
C SER A 175 -19.48 -1.82 -14.91
N VAL A 176 -18.69 -1.30 -13.96
CA VAL A 176 -18.36 -1.93 -12.67
C VAL A 176 -17.90 -3.38 -12.86
N LYS A 177 -17.20 -3.63 -13.97
CA LYS A 177 -16.68 -4.95 -14.33
C LYS A 177 -15.23 -5.07 -13.91
N GLU A 178 -14.94 -6.20 -13.27
CA GLU A 178 -13.60 -6.59 -12.88
C GLU A 178 -12.91 -7.26 -14.08
N ILE A 179 -11.80 -6.69 -14.54
CA ILE A 179 -10.94 -7.33 -15.55
C ILE A 179 -9.67 -7.82 -14.88
N ASP A 180 -9.51 -9.15 -14.85
CA ASP A 180 -8.33 -9.82 -14.33
C ASP A 180 -7.13 -9.54 -15.25
N LEU A 181 -6.10 -8.85 -14.74
CA LEU A 181 -4.84 -8.77 -15.48
C LEU A 181 -4.04 -10.07 -15.29
N PRO A 182 -3.35 -10.56 -16.34
CA PRO A 182 -2.42 -11.66 -16.19
C PRO A 182 -1.38 -11.32 -15.13
N ASN A 183 -0.86 -12.34 -14.44
CA ASN A 183 0.22 -12.13 -13.48
C ASN A 183 1.43 -11.53 -14.20
N VAL A 184 1.60 -10.22 -14.06
CA VAL A 184 2.65 -9.42 -14.73
C VAL A 184 4.01 -9.56 -14.03
N PHE A 185 4.06 -10.21 -12.86
CA PHE A 185 5.33 -10.48 -12.21
C PHE A 185 6.05 -11.63 -12.90
N PRO A 186 7.25 -11.41 -13.45
CA PRO A 186 8.00 -12.46 -14.08
C PRO A 186 8.29 -13.55 -13.04
N LYS A 187 8.05 -14.81 -13.39
CA LYS A 187 8.40 -15.99 -12.57
C LYS A 187 9.92 -16.14 -12.48
N LYS A 188 10.57 -15.24 -11.75
CA LYS A 188 12.02 -15.28 -11.47
C LYS A 188 12.28 -16.01 -10.15
N GLU A 189 13.47 -16.53 -9.98
CA GLU A 189 13.94 -17.04 -8.70
C GLU A 189 13.71 -15.99 -7.59
N ASN A 190 13.22 -16.42 -6.42
CA ASN A 190 12.88 -15.56 -5.28
C ASN A 190 11.73 -14.54 -5.48
N SER A 191 11.00 -14.57 -6.60
CA SER A 191 9.78 -13.74 -6.77
C SER A 191 8.66 -14.08 -5.76
N HIS A 192 8.76 -15.20 -5.04
CA HIS A 192 7.90 -15.56 -3.92
C HIS A 192 8.28 -14.88 -2.59
N TRP A 193 9.42 -14.17 -2.53
CA TRP A 193 9.90 -13.43 -1.34
C TRP A 193 9.50 -11.95 -1.39
N ILE A 194 8.63 -11.57 -2.33
CA ILE A 194 8.04 -10.24 -2.35
C ILE A 194 7.06 -10.15 -1.18
N TYR A 195 7.49 -9.54 -0.08
CA TYR A 195 6.68 -9.38 1.13
C TYR A 195 5.65 -8.26 1.00
N ASP A 196 6.08 -7.12 0.47
CA ASP A 196 5.21 -5.97 0.29
C ASP A 196 5.68 -5.02 -0.81
N GLY A 197 4.77 -4.14 -1.22
CA GLY A 197 5.05 -3.11 -2.20
C GLY A 197 3.93 -2.10 -2.32
N PHE A 198 4.21 -0.98 -2.98
CA PHE A 198 3.23 0.07 -3.25
C PHE A 198 3.16 0.37 -4.74
N PHE A 199 2.02 0.91 -5.16
CA PHE A 199 1.80 1.41 -6.51
C PHE A 199 2.01 2.92 -6.52
N SER A 200 2.82 3.42 -7.44
CA SER A 200 2.92 4.86 -7.71
C SER A 200 2.45 5.15 -9.13
N LYS A 201 1.64 6.20 -9.28
CA LYS A 201 1.16 6.68 -10.57
C LYS A 201 2.33 7.28 -11.37
N THR A 202 2.47 6.87 -12.62
CA THR A 202 3.50 7.40 -13.51
C THR A 202 2.95 8.49 -14.43
N THR A 203 3.84 9.28 -15.03
CA THR A 203 3.48 10.38 -15.94
C THR A 203 2.83 9.92 -17.23
N ASP A 204 3.12 8.69 -17.66
CA ASP A 204 2.50 8.00 -18.79
C ASP A 204 1.20 7.26 -18.41
N ARG A 205 0.63 7.60 -17.25
CA ARG A 205 -0.65 7.09 -16.76
C ARG A 205 -0.67 5.58 -16.44
N GLY A 206 0.50 5.00 -16.20
CA GLY A 206 0.65 3.65 -15.66
C GLY A 206 0.81 3.63 -14.14
N CYS A 207 1.20 2.47 -13.62
CA CYS A 207 1.66 2.33 -12.23
C CYS A 207 2.95 1.53 -12.15
N ILE A 208 3.86 1.92 -11.25
CA ILE A 208 5.02 1.11 -10.88
C ILE A 208 4.72 0.40 -9.58
N TYR A 209 4.98 -0.90 -9.53
CA TYR A 209 5.03 -1.68 -8.29
C TYR A 209 6.48 -1.83 -7.84
N THR A 210 6.79 -1.31 -6.65
CA THR A 210 8.11 -1.50 -6.03
C THR A 210 7.99 -2.47 -4.88
N THR A 211 8.91 -3.43 -4.80
CA THR A 211 8.95 -4.46 -3.76
C THR A 211 10.11 -4.23 -2.81
N PHE A 212 9.89 -4.46 -1.52
CA PHE A 212 10.96 -4.51 -0.53
C PHE A 212 11.20 -5.97 -0.12
N PHE A 213 12.48 -6.35 -0.06
CA PHE A 213 12.93 -7.62 0.49
C PHE A 213 13.16 -7.49 1.99
#